data_AF-A0AAU1IPQ4-F1
#
_entry.id   AF-A0AAU1IPQ4-F1
#
_cell.length_a   1.000
_cell.length_b   1.000
_cell.length_c   1.000
_cell.angle_alpha   90.00
_cell.angle_beta   90.00
_cell.angle_gamma   90.00
#
_symmetry.space_group_name_H-M   'P 1'
#
loop_
_entity.id
_entity.type
_entity.pdbx_description
1 polymer ?
#
loop_
_entity_poly.entity_id
_entity_poly.type
_entity_poly.pdbx_seq_one_letter_code
_entity_poly.pdbx_strand_id
1 'polypeptide(L)'
;MRRRSVLTAAGAAALAVPVLGATPAVASTSTGTSTGSSSGGSSGGGSDRRRLEVRGMDISSLPKDEARGAVYRRADGRRDDPIRILADAGITHARLKVWVNPADGYNNKRHILPLAKRLRRAGIGIWVDFHYSDTWADPSHQTKPAAWADLDVAGLTRAVYDHTADVLGALRRQGTPADLVQIGNEINGGLLWPTGKNWGDDAGGWGNLTTFLKAGLNAAHDTTPRIRTLLHIASGGDNGTSRWWYDNVVADGVDFDVIAQSYYPFWHGTPDAAAANLADLVTRYDKPVLIAETAYPFTLQSEDATNDIMYDPSQLTPGYPATPAGQAAWLRTVADLMANVPGGKGLGYCYWEGVWTYRPGDGWDPADPTSGNAWENLALFDFRDRALPGLKTLGGYRG
;
A
#
# COMPACT_ATOMS: atom_id res chain seq x y z
N MET A 1 -34.75 15.72 31.84
CA MET A 1 -33.81 16.72 31.27
C MET A 1 -33.18 16.12 30.02
N ARG A 2 -33.60 16.58 28.84
CA ARG A 2 -33.03 16.19 27.55
C ARG A 2 -31.72 16.95 27.36
N ARG A 3 -30.57 16.27 27.29
CA ARG A 3 -29.32 16.90 26.89
C ARG A 3 -29.23 16.88 25.37
N ARG A 4 -29.18 18.09 24.81
CA ARG A 4 -29.01 18.39 23.39
C ARG A 4 -27.63 17.91 22.95
N SER A 5 -27.59 16.98 22.00
CA SER A 5 -26.39 16.65 21.24
C SER A 5 -26.07 17.84 20.33
N VAL A 6 -24.89 18.41 20.48
CA VAL A 6 -24.34 19.39 19.55
C VAL A 6 -23.73 18.60 18.40
N LEU A 7 -24.38 18.60 17.23
CA LEU A 7 -23.74 18.19 15.99
C LEU A 7 -22.70 19.25 15.62
N THR A 8 -21.43 18.96 15.85
CA THR A 8 -20.34 19.57 15.08
C THR A 8 -20.01 18.61 13.95
N ALA A 9 -20.40 18.99 12.74
CA ALA A 9 -19.97 18.35 11.50
C ALA A 9 -18.46 18.59 11.33
N ALA A 10 -17.64 17.66 11.82
CA ALA A 10 -16.27 17.49 11.36
C ALA A 10 -16.33 16.50 10.20
N GLY A 11 -15.98 16.97 9.01
CA GLY A 11 -16.01 16.18 7.79
C GLY A 11 -15.05 15.01 7.89
N ALA A 12 -15.59 13.79 7.83
CA ALA A 12 -14.82 12.64 7.43
C ALA A 12 -14.35 12.89 5.99
N ALA A 13 -13.09 13.24 5.80
CA ALA A 13 -12.42 13.10 4.52
C ALA A 13 -12.26 11.59 4.27
N ALA A 14 -13.35 10.95 3.86
CA ALA A 14 -13.29 9.65 3.25
C ALA A 14 -12.32 9.76 2.07
N LEU A 15 -11.42 8.79 1.93
CA LEU A 15 -10.70 8.49 0.69
C LEU A 15 -11.75 8.25 -0.42
N ALA A 16 -12.24 9.34 -0.99
CA ALA A 16 -13.30 9.33 -1.98
C ALA A 16 -12.65 9.17 -3.35
N VAL A 17 -12.85 8.02 -3.98
CA VAL A 17 -12.47 7.78 -5.37
C VAL A 17 -13.55 8.41 -6.27
N PRO A 18 -13.21 9.30 -7.22
CA PRO A 18 -14.16 9.72 -8.24
C PRO A 18 -14.40 8.57 -9.23
N VAL A 19 -15.67 8.23 -9.47
CA VAL A 19 -16.10 7.34 -10.54
C VAL A 19 -15.92 8.07 -11.87
N LEU A 20 -14.86 7.76 -12.62
CA LEU A 20 -14.70 8.17 -14.01
C LEU A 20 -15.58 7.28 -14.89
N GLY A 21 -16.65 7.87 -15.43
CA GLY A 21 -17.57 7.20 -16.34
C GLY A 21 -16.89 6.86 -17.67
N ALA A 22 -16.63 5.57 -17.90
CA ALA A 22 -16.33 5.04 -19.23
C ALA A 22 -17.59 4.33 -19.76
N THR A 23 -18.09 4.82 -20.90
CA THR A 23 -19.20 4.21 -21.65
C THR A 23 -18.77 2.86 -22.23
N PRO A 24 -19.55 1.77 -22.07
CA PRO A 24 -19.19 0.47 -22.65
C PRO A 24 -19.48 0.43 -24.16
N ALA A 25 -18.48 0.02 -24.93
CA ALA A 25 -18.64 -0.37 -26.33
C ALA A 25 -19.19 -1.80 -26.41
N VAL A 26 -20.28 -1.98 -27.15
CA VAL A 26 -20.97 -3.26 -27.36
C VAL A 26 -20.18 -4.11 -28.36
N ALA A 27 -19.74 -5.30 -27.95
CA ALA A 27 -19.18 -6.31 -28.85
C ALA A 27 -20.14 -7.51 -28.95
N SER A 28 -20.57 -7.78 -30.18
CA SER A 28 -21.54 -8.80 -30.57
C SER A 28 -21.03 -10.22 -30.36
N THR A 29 -21.89 -11.10 -29.85
CA THR A 29 -21.63 -12.53 -29.67
C THR A 29 -21.91 -13.31 -30.96
N SER A 30 -20.96 -14.14 -31.40
CA SER A 30 -21.21 -15.23 -32.34
C SER A 30 -20.97 -16.57 -31.66
N THR A 31 -22.04 -17.34 -31.51
CA THR A 31 -22.06 -18.72 -31.00
C THR A 31 -21.46 -19.69 -32.01
N GLY A 32 -20.46 -20.48 -31.58
CA GLY A 32 -19.93 -21.60 -32.34
C GLY A 32 -19.68 -22.78 -31.41
N THR A 33 -20.54 -23.78 -31.48
CA THR A 33 -20.46 -25.06 -30.76
C THR A 33 -19.52 -26.01 -31.47
N SER A 34 -18.57 -26.63 -30.76
CA SER A 34 -18.02 -27.92 -31.20
C SER A 34 -17.57 -28.79 -30.02
N THR A 35 -18.01 -30.04 -30.09
CA THR A 35 -17.76 -31.15 -29.18
C THR A 35 -16.47 -31.89 -29.53
N GLY A 36 -15.71 -32.35 -28.54
CA GLY A 36 -14.60 -33.29 -28.75
C GLY A 36 -14.03 -33.85 -27.44
N SER A 37 -14.06 -35.17 -27.30
CA SER A 37 -13.72 -35.94 -26.09
C SER A 37 -12.26 -36.39 -26.03
N SER A 38 -11.75 -36.48 -24.80
CA SER A 38 -10.75 -37.42 -24.22
C SER A 38 -9.32 -37.50 -24.77
N SER A 39 -8.32 -37.40 -23.88
CA SER A 39 -7.60 -38.55 -23.32
C SER A 39 -6.46 -38.11 -22.38
N GLY A 40 -6.01 -39.05 -21.53
CA GLY A 40 -5.29 -38.80 -20.29
C GLY A 40 -3.82 -38.40 -20.40
N GLY A 41 -3.32 -37.87 -19.28
CA GLY A 41 -1.93 -37.48 -19.09
C GLY A 41 -1.69 -37.01 -17.65
N SER A 42 -1.85 -37.92 -16.69
CA SER A 42 -1.42 -37.69 -15.31
C SER A 42 0.11 -37.55 -15.29
N SER A 43 0.59 -36.33 -15.05
CA SER A 43 1.96 -36.08 -14.60
C SER A 43 1.86 -35.40 -13.24
N GLY A 44 2.25 -36.14 -12.20
CA GLY A 44 2.40 -35.62 -10.86
C GLY A 44 3.52 -34.61 -10.83
N GLY A 45 3.18 -33.33 -10.97
CA GLY A 45 4.03 -32.23 -10.53
C GLY A 45 3.86 -32.07 -9.03
N GLY A 46 4.86 -32.48 -8.24
CA GLY A 46 4.93 -32.03 -6.86
C GLY A 46 4.85 -30.50 -6.85
N SER A 47 3.84 -29.95 -6.19
CA SER A 47 3.73 -28.51 -6.00
C SER A 47 4.92 -28.09 -5.13
N ASP A 48 5.97 -27.62 -5.79
CA ASP A 48 7.04 -26.92 -5.11
C ASP A 48 6.37 -25.69 -4.50
N ARG A 49 6.13 -25.75 -3.18
CA ARG A 49 5.33 -24.77 -2.44
C ARG A 49 5.93 -23.38 -2.66
N ARG A 50 5.39 -22.62 -3.62
CA ARG A 50 5.93 -21.30 -3.97
C ARG A 50 5.75 -20.39 -2.77
N ARG A 51 6.87 -19.97 -2.20
CA ARG A 51 6.90 -18.90 -1.21
C ARG A 51 6.93 -17.59 -1.97
N LEU A 52 5.92 -16.74 -1.74
CA LEU A 52 5.94 -15.36 -2.19
C LEU A 52 7.14 -14.64 -1.58
N GLU A 53 7.81 -13.81 -2.36
CA GLU A 53 9.01 -13.13 -1.91
C GLU A 53 8.66 -12.05 -0.86
N VAL A 54 7.59 -11.30 -1.14
CA VAL A 54 7.10 -10.23 -0.28
C VAL A 54 5.83 -10.70 0.46
N ARG A 55 6.00 -10.92 1.76
CA ARG A 55 4.94 -10.95 2.77
C ARG A 55 5.19 -9.76 3.67
N GLY A 56 4.67 -8.61 3.25
CA GLY A 56 5.00 -7.30 3.80
C GLY A 56 3.98 -6.78 4.79
N MET A 57 4.39 -5.81 5.60
CA MET A 57 3.50 -4.97 6.40
C MET A 57 4.02 -3.53 6.39
N ASP A 58 3.13 -2.58 6.16
CA ASP A 58 3.39 -1.17 6.43
C ASP A 58 3.28 -0.96 7.95
N ILE A 59 4.35 -0.41 8.53
CA ILE A 59 4.50 -0.19 9.96
C ILE A 59 4.90 1.27 10.25
N SER A 60 4.53 2.18 9.36
CA SER A 60 5.00 3.56 9.42
C SER A 60 4.54 4.30 10.67
N SER A 61 3.35 3.97 11.18
CA SER A 61 2.84 4.47 12.48
C SER A 61 3.71 4.06 13.68
N LEU A 62 4.43 2.93 13.61
CA LEU A 62 5.07 2.30 14.78
C LEU A 62 5.93 3.26 15.63
N PRO A 63 6.81 4.12 15.07
CA PRO A 63 7.59 5.05 15.88
C PRO A 63 6.73 6.06 16.66
N LYS A 64 5.62 6.52 16.08
CA LYS A 64 4.68 7.45 16.72
C LYS A 64 3.88 6.72 17.78
N ASP A 65 3.38 5.54 17.46
CA ASP A 65 2.58 4.71 18.35
C ASP A 65 3.39 4.34 19.63
N GLU A 66 4.63 3.89 19.47
CA GLU A 66 5.56 3.62 20.59
C GLU A 66 5.86 4.88 21.41
N ALA A 67 6.04 6.04 20.76
CA ALA A 67 6.25 7.31 21.45
C ALA A 67 5.01 7.78 22.24
N ARG A 68 3.82 7.34 21.83
CA ARG A 68 2.54 7.55 22.52
C ARG A 68 2.19 6.44 23.52
N GLY A 69 3.10 5.51 23.76
CA GLY A 69 2.98 4.50 24.81
C GLY A 69 2.39 3.18 24.34
N ALA A 70 2.32 2.92 23.04
CA ALA A 70 1.94 1.61 22.52
C ALA A 70 2.80 0.49 23.10
N VAL A 71 2.10 -0.58 23.45
CA VAL A 71 2.66 -1.85 23.84
C VAL A 71 2.16 -2.86 22.83
N TYR A 72 2.96 -3.88 22.52
CA TYR A 72 2.53 -4.98 21.66
C TYR A 72 2.73 -6.30 22.40
N ARG A 73 1.82 -7.23 22.15
CA ARG A 73 1.78 -8.53 22.80
C ARG A 73 1.64 -9.63 21.77
N ARG A 74 2.25 -10.76 22.08
CA ARG A 74 2.01 -12.01 21.38
C ARG A 74 0.58 -12.49 21.63
N ALA A 75 0.15 -13.47 20.85
CA ALA A 75 -1.19 -14.05 20.97
C ALA A 75 -1.51 -14.61 22.38
N ASP A 76 -0.47 -15.05 23.12
CA ASP A 76 -0.59 -15.52 24.52
C ASP A 76 -0.70 -14.37 25.55
N GLY A 77 -0.63 -13.11 25.11
CA GLY A 77 -0.70 -11.92 25.96
C GLY A 77 0.66 -11.43 26.50
N ARG A 78 1.76 -12.16 26.23
CA ARG A 78 3.10 -11.75 26.64
C ARG A 78 3.57 -10.54 25.83
N ARG A 79 3.99 -9.48 26.52
CA ARG A 79 4.61 -8.30 25.91
C ARG A 79 5.92 -8.68 25.22
N ASP A 80 6.16 -8.14 24.03
CA ASP A 80 7.43 -8.29 23.31
C ASP A 80 7.70 -7.08 22.40
N ASP A 81 8.88 -7.01 21.79
CA ASP A 81 9.18 -6.03 20.73
C ASP A 81 8.31 -6.33 19.50
N PRO A 82 7.49 -5.37 19.01
CA PRO A 82 6.64 -5.57 17.84
C PRO A 82 7.42 -6.12 16.64
N ILE A 83 8.64 -5.63 16.39
CA ILE A 83 9.44 -6.09 15.25
C ILE A 83 9.83 -7.56 15.38
N ARG A 84 10.07 -8.04 16.61
CA ARG A 84 10.30 -9.47 16.87
C ARG A 84 9.04 -10.29 16.65
N ILE A 85 7.88 -9.78 17.07
CA ILE A 85 6.58 -10.43 16.83
C ILE A 85 6.35 -10.58 15.32
N LEU A 86 6.61 -9.54 14.53
CA LEU A 86 6.50 -9.57 13.06
C LEU A 86 7.49 -10.57 12.43
N ALA A 87 8.75 -10.57 12.87
CA ALA A 87 9.76 -11.51 12.37
C ALA A 87 9.38 -12.98 12.67
N ASP A 88 8.95 -13.26 13.90
CA ASP A 88 8.50 -14.61 14.31
C ASP A 88 7.24 -15.06 13.55
N ALA A 89 6.40 -14.12 13.12
CA ALA A 89 5.24 -14.39 12.27
C ALA A 89 5.61 -14.66 10.80
N GLY A 90 6.85 -14.39 10.38
CA GLY A 90 7.34 -14.60 9.02
C GLY A 90 7.19 -13.40 8.09
N ILE A 91 6.99 -12.20 8.65
CA ILE A 91 7.03 -10.96 7.87
C ILE A 91 8.41 -10.81 7.25
N THR A 92 8.44 -10.56 5.95
CA THR A 92 9.68 -10.49 5.16
C THR A 92 10.12 -9.08 4.88
N HIS A 93 9.20 -8.13 4.80
CA HIS A 93 9.48 -6.74 4.44
C HIS A 93 8.61 -5.82 5.29
N ALA A 94 9.18 -4.69 5.71
CA ALA A 94 8.45 -3.59 6.29
C ALA A 94 8.40 -2.44 5.28
N ARG A 95 7.19 -1.99 4.94
CA ARG A 95 6.96 -0.79 4.13
C ARG A 95 6.94 0.43 5.03
N LEU A 96 7.67 1.47 4.64
CA LEU A 96 7.90 2.68 5.42
C LEU A 96 7.62 3.89 4.54
N LYS A 97 6.51 4.58 4.81
CA LYS A 97 6.17 5.82 4.12
C LYS A 97 7.09 6.96 4.56
N VAL A 98 7.40 7.83 3.62
CA VAL A 98 8.27 8.99 3.80
C VAL A 98 7.59 10.23 3.24
N TRP A 99 7.34 11.16 4.14
CA TRP A 99 6.89 12.53 3.93
C TRP A 99 8.09 13.48 3.96
N VAL A 100 7.91 14.65 3.33
CA VAL A 100 8.98 15.65 3.21
C VAL A 100 9.13 16.44 4.51
N ASN A 101 8.12 17.20 4.91
CA ASN A 101 8.10 17.99 6.15
C ASN A 101 6.74 17.90 6.87
N PRO A 102 6.41 16.75 7.48
CA PRO A 102 5.13 16.58 8.15
C PRO A 102 5.03 17.36 9.45
N ALA A 103 3.82 17.85 9.74
CA ALA A 103 3.53 18.75 10.85
C ALA A 103 3.84 18.16 12.24
N ASP A 104 3.60 16.86 12.43
CA ASP A 104 3.91 16.15 13.69
C ASP A 104 5.36 15.64 13.76
N GLY A 105 6.12 15.77 12.67
CA GLY A 105 7.51 15.35 12.58
C GLY A 105 7.75 13.84 12.46
N TYR A 106 6.74 13.01 12.21
CA TYR A 106 6.90 11.54 11.99
C TYR A 106 7.05 11.19 10.50
N ASN A 107 7.07 9.90 10.13
CA ASN A 107 7.12 9.43 8.73
C ASN A 107 8.20 10.11 7.87
N ASN A 108 9.40 10.32 8.40
CA ASN A 108 10.47 11.02 7.69
C ASN A 108 11.82 10.34 7.90
N LYS A 109 12.85 10.85 7.23
CA LYS A 109 14.23 10.32 7.30
C LYS A 109 14.71 10.07 8.74
N ARG A 110 14.38 10.97 9.67
CA ARG A 110 14.81 10.86 11.07
C ARG A 110 14.23 9.61 11.76
N HIS A 111 13.00 9.23 11.43
CA HIS A 111 12.30 8.10 12.05
C HIS A 111 12.56 6.78 11.33
N ILE A 112 12.69 6.78 10.00
CA ILE A 112 12.93 5.53 9.27
C ILE A 112 14.32 4.95 9.53
N LEU A 113 15.35 5.77 9.77
CA LEU A 113 16.73 5.29 9.99
C LEU A 113 16.88 4.40 11.24
N PRO A 114 16.44 4.81 12.45
CA PRO A 114 16.49 3.91 13.61
C PRO A 114 15.58 2.69 13.45
N LEU A 115 14.42 2.84 12.79
CA LEU A 115 13.51 1.72 12.52
C LEU A 115 14.15 0.68 11.57
N ALA A 116 14.79 1.14 10.49
CA ALA A 116 15.55 0.31 9.55
C ALA A 116 16.62 -0.56 10.24
N LYS A 117 17.34 0.00 11.22
CA LYS A 117 18.30 -0.78 12.04
C LYS A 117 17.63 -1.89 12.85
N ARG A 118 16.44 -1.64 13.40
CA ARG A 118 15.69 -2.68 14.13
C ARG A 118 15.22 -3.77 13.17
N LEU A 119 14.67 -3.39 12.02
CA LEU A 119 14.21 -4.31 10.98
C LEU A 119 15.32 -5.23 10.46
N ARG A 120 16.48 -4.66 10.10
CA ARG A 120 17.63 -5.41 9.59
C ARG A 120 18.17 -6.41 10.61
N ARG A 121 18.22 -6.04 11.90
CA ARG A 121 18.61 -6.97 12.98
C ARG A 121 17.64 -8.13 13.16
N ALA A 122 16.37 -7.93 12.82
CA ALA A 122 15.35 -8.96 12.86
C ALA A 122 15.23 -9.76 11.54
N GLY A 123 16.07 -9.48 10.54
CA GLY A 123 16.00 -10.13 9.23
C GLY A 123 14.84 -9.66 8.35
N ILE A 124 14.24 -8.51 8.64
CA ILE A 124 13.15 -7.93 7.86
C ILE A 124 13.70 -6.96 6.80
N GLY A 125 13.20 -7.14 5.58
CA GLY A 125 13.34 -6.30 4.39
C GLY A 125 12.91 -4.85 4.62
N ILE A 126 13.50 -3.89 3.93
CA ILE A 126 13.12 -2.48 3.97
C ILE A 126 12.54 -2.11 2.61
N TRP A 127 11.31 -1.63 2.64
CA TRP A 127 10.65 -1.02 1.50
C TRP A 127 10.35 0.44 1.83
N VAL A 128 10.95 1.37 1.10
CA VAL A 128 10.68 2.81 1.26
C VAL A 128 9.60 3.26 0.28
N ASP A 129 8.59 3.97 0.77
CA ASP A 129 7.52 4.56 -0.01
C ASP A 129 7.58 6.10 0.08
N PHE A 130 7.89 6.75 -1.04
CA PHE A 130 7.90 8.21 -1.10
C PHE A 130 6.54 8.74 -1.53
N HIS A 131 5.90 9.50 -0.64
CA HIS A 131 4.66 10.20 -0.98
C HIS A 131 4.91 11.49 -1.77
N TYR A 132 6.10 12.09 -1.65
CA TYR A 132 6.42 13.42 -2.20
C TYR A 132 5.39 14.50 -1.78
N SER A 133 4.96 14.44 -0.53
CA SER A 133 4.03 15.35 0.13
C SER A 133 4.48 15.55 1.58
N ASP A 134 3.96 16.59 2.24
CA ASP A 134 4.13 16.80 3.69
C ASP A 134 3.11 15.98 4.50
N THR A 135 2.13 15.36 3.84
CA THR A 135 1.07 14.57 4.47
C THR A 135 0.67 13.43 3.53
N TRP A 136 -0.48 12.80 3.79
CA TRP A 136 -1.07 11.77 2.94
C TRP A 136 -1.04 12.13 1.45
N ALA A 137 -0.71 11.13 0.65
CA ALA A 137 -0.80 11.17 -0.80
C ALA A 137 -1.62 9.94 -1.22
N ASP A 138 -2.70 10.19 -1.94
CA ASP A 138 -3.73 9.22 -2.31
C ASP A 138 -4.35 9.63 -3.67
N PRO A 139 -5.32 8.90 -4.25
CA PRO A 139 -5.89 9.22 -5.55
C PRO A 139 -6.52 10.62 -5.66
N SER A 140 -6.91 11.21 -4.53
CA SER A 140 -7.59 12.50 -4.42
C SER A 140 -6.70 13.62 -3.85
N HIS A 141 -5.58 13.28 -3.23
CA HIS A 141 -4.63 14.24 -2.66
C HIS A 141 -3.20 13.94 -3.09
N GLN A 142 -2.56 14.90 -3.76
CA GLN A 142 -1.17 14.78 -4.22
C GLN A 142 -0.45 16.14 -4.06
N THR A 143 -0.74 16.81 -2.94
CA THR A 143 -0.31 18.19 -2.68
C THR A 143 1.22 18.29 -2.62
N LYS A 144 1.77 19.33 -3.26
CA LYS A 144 3.20 19.63 -3.12
C LYS A 144 3.56 19.88 -1.65
N PRO A 145 4.74 19.46 -1.19
CA PRO A 145 5.33 19.95 0.04
C PRO A 145 5.40 21.47 0.04
N ALA A 146 5.19 22.10 1.19
CA ALA A 146 5.23 23.55 1.33
C ALA A 146 6.57 24.14 0.87
N ALA A 147 7.68 23.43 1.14
CA ALA A 147 9.02 23.82 0.70
C ALA A 147 9.19 23.81 -0.83
N TRP A 148 8.29 23.16 -1.57
CA TRP A 148 8.35 22.99 -3.02
C TRP A 148 7.23 23.75 -3.75
N ALA A 149 6.39 24.50 -3.03
CA ALA A 149 5.18 25.12 -3.57
C ALA A 149 5.46 26.01 -4.80
N ASP A 150 6.53 26.83 -4.71
CA ASP A 150 6.91 27.81 -5.73
C ASP A 150 7.95 27.29 -6.74
N LEU A 151 8.31 26.00 -6.67
CA LEU A 151 9.25 25.41 -7.63
C LEU A 151 8.57 25.18 -8.98
N ASP A 152 9.29 25.54 -10.05
CA ASP A 152 8.94 25.20 -11.42
C ASP A 152 9.23 23.71 -11.72
N VAL A 153 8.99 23.27 -12.96
CA VAL A 153 9.21 21.87 -13.34
C VAL A 153 10.66 21.44 -13.06
N ALA A 154 11.65 22.24 -13.45
CA ALA A 154 13.06 21.89 -13.24
C ALA A 154 13.41 21.82 -11.74
N GLY A 155 12.91 22.76 -10.94
CA GLY A 155 13.05 22.77 -9.49
C GLY A 155 12.43 21.55 -8.83
N LEU A 156 11.21 21.18 -9.23
CA LEU A 156 10.51 20.00 -8.71
C LEU A 156 11.22 18.70 -9.11
N THR A 157 11.67 18.58 -10.37
CA THR A 157 12.48 17.43 -10.83
C THR A 157 13.72 17.24 -9.95
N ARG A 158 14.44 18.34 -9.68
CA ARG A 158 15.60 18.31 -8.79
C ARG A 158 15.21 17.95 -7.35
N ALA A 159 14.14 18.52 -6.82
CA ALA A 159 13.68 18.25 -5.46
C ALA A 159 13.30 16.77 -5.26
N VAL A 160 12.62 16.16 -6.23
CA VAL A 160 12.29 14.73 -6.23
C VAL A 160 13.56 13.88 -6.22
N TYR A 161 14.53 14.19 -7.10
CA TYR A 161 15.81 13.47 -7.14
C TYR A 161 16.55 13.61 -5.80
N ASP A 162 16.76 14.84 -5.33
CA ASP A 162 17.57 15.14 -4.14
C ASP A 162 16.96 14.51 -2.88
N HIS A 163 15.64 14.59 -2.71
CA HIS A 163 14.94 13.98 -1.57
C HIS A 163 15.08 12.44 -1.58
N THR A 164 14.86 11.83 -2.74
CA THR A 164 14.97 10.37 -2.90
C THR A 164 16.40 9.90 -2.63
N ALA A 165 17.38 10.60 -3.20
CA ALA A 165 18.80 10.27 -3.03
C ALA A 165 19.30 10.46 -1.60
N ASP A 166 18.83 11.50 -0.91
CA ASP A 166 19.20 11.77 0.49
C ASP A 166 18.73 10.64 1.42
N VAL A 167 17.46 10.25 1.30
CA VAL A 167 16.86 9.22 2.16
C VAL A 167 17.45 7.84 1.90
N LEU A 168 17.48 7.39 0.63
CA LEU A 168 18.07 6.09 0.27
C LEU A 168 19.57 6.06 0.52
N GLY A 169 20.27 7.16 0.24
CA GLY A 169 21.68 7.32 0.53
C GLY A 169 21.99 7.23 2.03
N ALA A 170 21.15 7.80 2.88
CA ALA A 170 21.31 7.69 4.34
C ALA A 170 21.15 6.24 4.83
N LEU A 171 20.14 5.52 4.33
CA LEU A 171 19.95 4.09 4.61
C LEU A 171 21.16 3.25 4.16
N ARG A 172 21.63 3.48 2.92
CA ARG A 172 22.82 2.79 2.39
C ARG A 172 24.07 3.05 3.23
N ARG A 173 24.38 4.32 3.53
CA ARG A 173 25.55 4.70 4.36
C ARG A 173 25.48 4.12 5.77
N GLN A 174 24.27 3.91 6.29
CA GLN A 174 24.04 3.30 7.59
C GLN A 174 24.22 1.77 7.58
N GLY A 175 24.36 1.13 6.41
CA GLY A 175 24.42 -0.32 6.28
C GLY A 175 23.04 -0.99 6.29
N THR A 176 21.99 -0.24 6.03
CA THR A 176 20.59 -0.70 5.96
C THR A 176 19.94 -0.31 4.63
N PRO A 177 20.60 -0.54 3.46
CA PRO A 177 20.07 -0.12 2.16
C PRO A 177 18.67 -0.70 1.93
N ALA A 178 17.75 0.02 1.31
CA ALA A 178 16.41 -0.50 1.02
C ALA A 178 16.44 -1.61 -0.06
N ASP A 179 15.52 -2.57 0.04
CA ASP A 179 15.33 -3.66 -0.93
C ASP A 179 14.36 -3.25 -2.05
N LEU A 180 13.34 -2.47 -1.67
CA LEU A 180 12.26 -1.97 -2.53
C LEU A 180 12.13 -0.46 -2.36
N VAL A 181 11.87 0.26 -3.45
CA VAL A 181 11.50 1.68 -3.40
C VAL A 181 10.31 1.97 -4.28
N GLN A 182 9.30 2.60 -3.70
CA GLN A 182 8.11 3.07 -4.40
C GLN A 182 8.23 4.58 -4.64
N ILE A 183 8.10 4.98 -5.91
CA ILE A 183 8.20 6.38 -6.35
C ILE A 183 6.78 6.93 -6.53
N GLY A 184 6.27 7.59 -5.49
CA GLY A 184 4.89 8.07 -5.40
C GLY A 184 3.95 7.06 -4.75
N ASN A 185 2.91 7.54 -4.05
CA ASN A 185 1.86 6.70 -3.46
C ASN A 185 0.50 6.95 -4.14
N GLU A 186 -0.13 5.88 -4.62
CA GLU A 186 -1.44 5.90 -5.30
C GLU A 186 -1.59 7.04 -6.32
N ILE A 187 -0.61 7.15 -7.21
CA ILE A 187 -0.44 8.28 -8.15
C ILE A 187 -1.37 8.18 -9.37
N ASN A 188 -2.60 7.71 -9.17
CA ASN A 188 -3.62 7.56 -10.22
C ASN A 188 -3.79 8.85 -11.03
N GLY A 189 -3.90 9.99 -10.32
CA GLY A 189 -4.00 11.31 -10.94
C GLY A 189 -2.66 12.04 -11.11
N GLY A 190 -1.52 11.36 -10.93
CA GLY A 190 -0.17 11.93 -10.91
C GLY A 190 0.33 12.28 -9.52
N LEU A 191 1.32 13.17 -9.42
CA LEU A 191 1.96 13.60 -8.16
C LEU A 191 2.31 15.09 -8.21
N LEU A 192 2.55 15.74 -7.05
CA LEU A 192 2.94 17.16 -6.98
C LEU A 192 1.96 18.10 -7.72
N TRP A 193 0.68 17.98 -7.41
CA TRP A 193 -0.39 18.72 -8.09
C TRP A 193 -0.29 20.23 -7.88
N PRO A 194 -0.70 21.04 -8.89
CA PRO A 194 -1.20 20.62 -10.21
C PRO A 194 -0.09 20.30 -11.23
N THR A 195 1.17 20.58 -10.92
CA THR A 195 2.27 20.53 -11.90
C THR A 195 2.56 19.13 -12.44
N GLY A 196 2.43 18.09 -11.63
CA GLY A 196 2.53 16.69 -12.09
C GLY A 196 1.19 15.96 -12.14
N LYS A 197 0.07 16.69 -12.16
CA LYS A 197 -1.27 16.12 -12.36
C LYS A 197 -1.43 15.68 -13.81
N ASN A 198 -2.03 14.51 -14.06
CA ASN A 198 -2.15 13.92 -15.41
C ASN A 198 -3.52 14.12 -16.07
N TRP A 199 -4.44 14.89 -15.46
CA TRP A 199 -5.78 15.14 -15.97
C TRP A 199 -6.29 16.54 -15.63
N GLY A 200 -7.14 17.09 -16.51
CA GLY A 200 -7.74 18.42 -16.37
C GLY A 200 -6.95 19.52 -17.11
N ASP A 201 -7.60 20.66 -17.34
CA ASP A 201 -7.08 21.72 -18.23
C ASP A 201 -5.86 22.45 -17.64
N ASP A 202 -5.81 22.62 -16.31
CA ASP A 202 -4.69 23.28 -15.59
C ASP A 202 -3.56 22.30 -15.19
N ALA A 203 -3.62 21.06 -15.67
CA ALA A 203 -2.70 20.01 -15.29
C ALA A 203 -1.42 20.04 -16.13
N GLY A 204 -0.28 19.76 -15.50
CA GLY A 204 0.98 19.65 -16.24
C GLY A 204 1.06 18.45 -17.19
N GLY A 205 0.14 17.49 -17.06
CA GLY A 205 -0.01 16.35 -17.95
C GLY A 205 1.06 15.26 -17.74
N TRP A 206 0.99 14.25 -18.62
CA TRP A 206 1.89 13.10 -18.58
C TRP A 206 3.37 13.47 -18.67
N GLY A 207 3.74 14.46 -19.51
CA GLY A 207 5.14 14.86 -19.68
C GLY A 207 5.80 15.33 -18.38
N ASN A 208 5.11 16.13 -17.56
CA ASN A 208 5.64 16.54 -16.26
C ASN A 208 5.65 15.38 -15.27
N LEU A 209 4.57 14.58 -15.21
CA LEU A 209 4.50 13.41 -14.33
C LEU A 209 5.67 12.45 -14.60
N THR A 210 5.87 12.04 -15.86
CA THR A 210 6.91 11.08 -16.22
C THR A 210 8.31 11.65 -16.04
N THR A 211 8.48 12.98 -16.17
CA THR A 211 9.72 13.67 -15.79
C THR A 211 10.03 13.50 -14.30
N PHE A 212 9.04 13.67 -13.43
CA PHE A 212 9.23 13.49 -11.98
C PHE A 212 9.45 12.02 -11.60
N LEU A 213 8.72 11.09 -12.22
CA LEU A 213 8.93 9.65 -11.99
C LEU A 213 10.36 9.23 -12.36
N LYS A 214 10.84 9.63 -13.55
CA LYS A 214 12.22 9.36 -13.97
C LYS A 214 13.25 9.95 -13.00
N ALA A 215 13.01 11.13 -12.45
CA ALA A 215 13.91 11.72 -11.46
C ALA A 215 14.02 10.88 -10.18
N GLY A 216 12.90 10.40 -9.65
CA GLY A 216 12.89 9.52 -8.46
C GLY A 216 13.54 8.16 -8.74
N LEU A 217 13.24 7.56 -9.89
CA LEU A 217 13.81 6.27 -10.33
C LEU A 217 15.33 6.36 -10.56
N ASN A 218 15.81 7.42 -11.21
CA ASN A 218 17.24 7.67 -11.40
C ASN A 218 17.94 7.87 -10.06
N ALA A 219 17.37 8.66 -9.14
CA ALA A 219 17.92 8.81 -7.79
C ALA A 219 18.01 7.48 -7.04
N ALA A 220 17.00 6.62 -7.19
CA ALA A 220 17.02 5.28 -6.60
C ALA A 220 18.17 4.42 -7.14
N HIS A 221 18.36 4.36 -8.45
CA HIS A 221 19.43 3.56 -9.06
C HIS A 221 20.83 4.13 -8.83
N ASP A 222 21.00 5.45 -8.92
CA ASP A 222 22.27 6.14 -8.67
C ASP A 222 22.75 5.94 -7.23
N THR A 223 21.80 5.89 -6.28
CA THR A 223 22.13 5.68 -4.88
C THR A 223 22.21 4.21 -4.51
N THR A 224 21.33 3.36 -5.00
CA THR A 224 21.23 1.96 -4.57
C THR A 224 21.14 1.05 -5.79
N PRO A 225 22.28 0.67 -6.42
CA PRO A 225 22.30 0.05 -7.76
C PRO A 225 21.60 -1.30 -7.94
N ARG A 226 21.05 -1.89 -6.88
CA ARG A 226 20.30 -3.17 -6.91
C ARG A 226 18.91 -3.06 -6.30
N ILE A 227 18.46 -1.85 -6.00
CA ILE A 227 17.11 -1.64 -5.48
C ILE A 227 16.09 -1.95 -6.56
N ARG A 228 15.01 -2.65 -6.19
CA ARG A 228 13.86 -2.80 -7.10
C ARG A 228 12.93 -1.60 -6.95
N THR A 229 12.59 -1.01 -8.07
CA THR A 229 11.74 0.17 -8.18
C THR A 229 10.29 -0.20 -8.47
N LEU A 230 9.36 0.51 -7.83
CA LEU A 230 7.93 0.28 -7.96
C LEU A 230 7.23 1.58 -8.34
N LEU A 231 6.25 1.46 -9.22
CA LEU A 231 5.23 2.50 -9.44
C LEU A 231 3.90 1.98 -8.92
N HIS A 232 3.19 2.82 -8.17
CA HIS A 232 2.02 2.41 -7.40
C HIS A 232 0.81 3.27 -7.73
N ILE A 233 -0.25 2.63 -8.21
CA ILE A 233 -1.58 3.22 -8.30
C ILE A 233 -2.58 2.38 -7.49
N ALA A 234 -3.68 2.99 -7.07
CA ALA A 234 -4.83 2.30 -6.53
C ALA A 234 -5.56 1.48 -7.60
N SER A 235 -6.75 0.97 -7.26
CA SER A 235 -7.69 0.35 -8.20
C SER A 235 -7.34 -1.07 -8.67
N GLY A 236 -6.86 -1.93 -7.76
CA GLY A 236 -6.42 -3.29 -8.07
C GLY A 236 -7.39 -4.20 -8.83
N GLY A 237 -8.70 -3.95 -8.83
CA GLY A 237 -9.69 -4.66 -9.66
C GLY A 237 -10.26 -3.86 -10.84
N ASP A 238 -9.81 -2.64 -11.07
CA ASP A 238 -10.16 -1.83 -12.24
C ASP A 238 -9.05 -1.90 -13.30
N ASN A 239 -9.24 -2.82 -14.24
CA ASN A 239 -8.28 -3.02 -15.33
C ASN A 239 -8.23 -1.85 -16.31
N GLY A 240 -9.34 -1.12 -16.51
CA GLY A 240 -9.37 0.01 -17.44
C GLY A 240 -8.48 1.14 -16.96
N THR A 241 -8.63 1.53 -15.69
CA THR A 241 -7.78 2.54 -15.05
C THR A 241 -6.33 2.08 -15.01
N SER A 242 -6.08 0.82 -14.64
CA SER A 242 -4.71 0.28 -14.54
C SER A 242 -3.98 0.32 -15.88
N ARG A 243 -4.61 -0.19 -16.94
CA ARG A 243 -4.06 -0.17 -18.30
C ARG A 243 -3.79 1.25 -18.78
N TRP A 244 -4.79 2.13 -18.66
CA TRP A 244 -4.65 3.51 -19.12
C TRP A 244 -3.43 4.18 -18.48
N TRP A 245 -3.23 3.99 -17.18
CA TRP A 245 -2.12 4.61 -16.47
C TRP A 245 -0.76 4.03 -16.89
N TYR A 246 -0.61 2.70 -16.85
CA TYR A 246 0.67 2.06 -17.18
C TYR A 246 1.03 2.14 -18.66
N ASP A 247 0.04 2.14 -19.57
CA ASP A 247 0.29 2.35 -21.00
C ASP A 247 0.94 3.71 -21.27
N ASN A 248 0.45 4.79 -20.63
CA ASN A 248 1.04 6.12 -20.77
C ASN A 248 2.47 6.19 -20.20
N VAL A 249 2.69 5.62 -19.02
CA VAL A 249 4.00 5.61 -18.35
C VAL A 249 5.04 4.83 -19.15
N VAL A 250 4.67 3.67 -19.69
CA VAL A 250 5.56 2.85 -20.52
C VAL A 250 5.80 3.50 -21.89
N ALA A 251 4.77 4.09 -22.51
CA ALA A 251 4.92 4.81 -23.78
C ALA A 251 5.90 5.99 -23.70
N ASP A 252 5.93 6.66 -22.54
CA ASP A 252 6.88 7.74 -22.25
C ASP A 252 8.29 7.24 -21.87
N GLY A 253 8.52 5.92 -21.84
CA GLY A 253 9.84 5.33 -21.54
C GLY A 253 10.27 5.49 -20.08
N VAL A 254 9.33 5.45 -19.13
CA VAL A 254 9.66 5.36 -17.71
C VAL A 254 10.06 3.92 -17.40
N ASP A 255 11.29 3.72 -16.92
CA ASP A 255 11.84 2.40 -16.60
C ASP A 255 11.72 2.09 -15.10
N PHE A 256 10.99 1.03 -14.77
CA PHE A 256 10.72 0.61 -13.39
C PHE A 256 10.55 -0.91 -13.32
N ASP A 257 10.79 -1.52 -12.16
CA ASP A 257 10.88 -2.99 -12.06
C ASP A 257 9.52 -3.66 -11.83
N VAL A 258 8.67 -3.11 -10.95
CA VAL A 258 7.47 -3.78 -10.44
C VAL A 258 6.24 -2.87 -10.55
N ILE A 259 5.14 -3.46 -11.02
CA ILE A 259 3.81 -2.86 -11.01
C ILE A 259 3.16 -3.07 -9.64
N ALA A 260 2.84 -1.99 -8.94
CA ALA A 260 2.18 -2.07 -7.63
C ALA A 260 0.72 -1.60 -7.69
N GLN A 261 -0.15 -2.28 -6.95
CA GLN A 261 -1.58 -1.98 -6.85
C GLN A 261 -2.04 -1.95 -5.39
N SER A 262 -2.83 -0.96 -4.98
CA SER A 262 -3.67 -1.11 -3.78
C SER A 262 -4.87 -2.00 -4.08
N TYR A 263 -5.19 -2.91 -3.17
CA TYR A 263 -6.36 -3.77 -3.25
C TYR A 263 -7.08 -3.90 -1.90
N TYR A 264 -8.07 -3.02 -1.72
CA TYR A 264 -9.04 -3.07 -0.63
C TYR A 264 -10.37 -3.59 -1.19
N PRO A 265 -10.88 -4.73 -0.74
CA PRO A 265 -12.02 -5.37 -1.40
C PRO A 265 -13.34 -4.63 -1.24
N PHE A 266 -13.40 -3.69 -0.29
CA PHE A 266 -14.53 -2.82 -0.06
C PHE A 266 -14.59 -1.62 -1.03
N TRP A 267 -13.53 -1.38 -1.82
CA TRP A 267 -13.47 -0.30 -2.82
C TRP A 267 -13.05 -0.76 -4.21
N HIS A 268 -12.12 -1.71 -4.31
CA HIS A 268 -11.38 -2.01 -5.54
C HIS A 268 -11.91 -3.24 -6.30
N GLY A 269 -13.19 -3.57 -6.15
CA GLY A 269 -13.84 -4.68 -6.86
C GLY A 269 -13.55 -6.06 -6.29
N THR A 270 -14.09 -7.08 -6.96
CA THR A 270 -14.06 -8.47 -6.49
C THR A 270 -12.66 -9.11 -6.63
N PRO A 271 -12.38 -10.20 -5.88
CA PRO A 271 -11.12 -10.93 -6.05
C PRO A 271 -10.91 -11.44 -7.47
N ASP A 272 -11.97 -11.85 -8.17
CA ASP A 272 -11.89 -12.28 -9.57
C ASP A 272 -11.48 -11.14 -10.51
N ALA A 273 -12.00 -9.92 -10.27
CA ALA A 273 -11.60 -8.74 -11.03
C ALA A 273 -10.13 -8.39 -10.77
N ALA A 274 -9.68 -8.50 -9.52
CA ALA A 274 -8.26 -8.31 -9.17
C ALA A 274 -7.36 -9.37 -9.82
N ALA A 275 -7.76 -10.65 -9.81
CA ALA A 275 -7.02 -11.72 -10.47
C ALA A 275 -6.89 -11.47 -11.99
N ALA A 276 -7.99 -11.08 -12.63
CA ALA A 276 -8.00 -10.75 -14.05
C ALA A 276 -7.11 -9.54 -14.36
N ASN A 277 -7.16 -8.50 -13.52
CA ASN A 277 -6.31 -7.32 -13.68
C ASN A 277 -4.82 -7.68 -13.56
N LEU A 278 -4.41 -8.38 -12.50
CA LEU A 278 -3.02 -8.79 -12.28
C LEU A 278 -2.48 -9.66 -13.43
N ALA A 279 -3.30 -10.60 -13.94
CA ALA A 279 -2.93 -11.44 -15.08
C ALA A 279 -2.71 -10.63 -16.37
N ASP A 280 -3.57 -9.64 -16.62
CA ASP A 280 -3.43 -8.76 -17.77
C ASP A 280 -2.21 -7.85 -17.67
N LEU A 281 -1.96 -7.23 -16.52
CA LEU A 281 -0.79 -6.38 -16.28
C LEU A 281 0.52 -7.14 -16.53
N VAL A 282 0.62 -8.37 -16.03
CA VAL A 282 1.77 -9.24 -16.29
C VAL A 282 1.92 -9.57 -17.77
N THR A 283 0.83 -9.92 -18.45
CA THR A 283 0.86 -10.31 -19.87
C THR A 283 1.25 -9.13 -20.76
N ARG A 284 0.80 -7.92 -20.41
CA ARG A 284 0.96 -6.70 -21.20
C ARG A 284 2.33 -6.06 -21.04
N TYR A 285 2.83 -5.97 -19.81
CA TYR A 285 4.05 -5.21 -19.52
C TYR A 285 5.26 -6.10 -19.23
N ASP A 286 5.06 -7.41 -19.11
CA ASP A 286 6.10 -8.39 -18.79
C ASP A 286 6.82 -8.13 -17.45
N LYS A 287 6.21 -7.37 -16.54
CA LYS A 287 6.78 -7.01 -15.22
C LYS A 287 6.15 -7.84 -14.08
N PRO A 288 6.89 -8.11 -12.99
CA PRO A 288 6.30 -8.57 -11.74
C PRO A 288 5.24 -7.61 -11.22
N VAL A 289 4.23 -8.16 -10.54
CA VAL A 289 3.16 -7.40 -9.89
C VAL A 289 3.18 -7.63 -8.39
N LEU A 290 2.72 -6.63 -7.63
CA LEU A 290 2.65 -6.66 -6.18
C LEU A 290 1.40 -5.93 -5.67
N ILE A 291 0.71 -6.49 -4.68
CA ILE A 291 -0.32 -5.74 -3.94
C ILE A 291 0.38 -4.91 -2.86
N ALA A 292 0.45 -3.60 -3.06
CA ALA A 292 1.19 -2.72 -2.15
C ALA A 292 0.43 -2.37 -0.88
N GLU A 293 -0.90 -2.32 -0.97
CA GLU A 293 -1.75 -2.05 0.17
C GLU A 293 -2.97 -2.97 0.15
N THR A 294 -3.28 -3.55 1.30
CA THR A 294 -4.54 -4.23 1.59
C THR A 294 -4.78 -4.19 3.08
N ALA A 295 -6.04 -4.27 3.50
CA ALA A 295 -6.42 -4.48 4.90
C ALA A 295 -7.83 -5.07 4.98
N TYR A 296 -8.20 -5.53 6.17
CA TYR A 296 -9.53 -6.09 6.42
C TYR A 296 -9.89 -6.00 7.91
N PRO A 297 -11.15 -5.70 8.27
CA PRO A 297 -11.52 -5.49 9.67
C PRO A 297 -11.50 -6.79 10.46
N PHE A 298 -10.91 -6.77 11.65
CA PHE A 298 -11.11 -7.84 12.63
C PHE A 298 -12.34 -7.60 13.51
N THR A 299 -12.92 -6.40 13.47
CA THR A 299 -14.15 -5.99 14.15
C THR A 299 -14.71 -4.76 13.44
N LEU A 300 -15.98 -4.43 13.68
CA LEU A 300 -16.60 -3.14 13.28
C LEU A 300 -16.73 -2.18 14.47
N GLN A 301 -16.20 -2.57 15.63
CA GLN A 301 -16.12 -1.70 16.81
C GLN A 301 -14.92 -0.76 16.68
N SER A 302 -14.98 0.36 17.41
CA SER A 302 -13.89 1.31 17.60
C SER A 302 -13.49 1.32 19.09
N GLU A 303 -12.21 1.54 19.37
CA GLU A 303 -11.63 1.74 20.71
C GLU A 303 -11.69 3.21 21.14
N ASP A 304 -11.80 4.14 20.18
CA ASP A 304 -11.93 5.57 20.41
C ASP A 304 -13.32 6.14 20.01
N ALA A 305 -13.41 7.47 19.87
CA ALA A 305 -14.65 8.16 19.48
C ALA A 305 -14.68 8.54 17.99
N THR A 306 -13.59 8.27 17.28
CA THR A 306 -13.44 8.52 15.86
C THR A 306 -14.02 7.34 15.11
N ASN A 307 -14.79 7.63 14.06
CA ASN A 307 -15.39 6.58 13.27
C ASN A 307 -14.33 5.90 12.39
N ASP A 308 -14.17 4.60 12.54
CA ASP A 308 -13.31 3.80 11.67
C ASP A 308 -13.79 3.82 10.21
N ILE A 309 -12.88 3.54 9.28
CA ILE A 309 -13.22 3.39 7.86
C ILE A 309 -14.19 2.23 7.64
N MET A 310 -14.06 1.14 8.41
CA MET A 310 -14.91 -0.04 8.33
C MET A 310 -15.76 -0.13 9.59
N TYR A 311 -17.00 0.35 9.55
CA TYR A 311 -17.88 0.45 10.73
C TYR A 311 -19.27 -0.15 10.50
N ASP A 312 -19.64 -0.43 9.24
CA ASP A 312 -20.94 -0.95 8.86
C ASP A 312 -20.86 -2.32 8.15
N PRO A 313 -21.72 -3.30 8.49
CA PRO A 313 -21.73 -4.61 7.83
C PRO A 313 -21.89 -4.57 6.32
N SER A 314 -22.52 -3.53 5.75
CA SER A 314 -22.68 -3.36 4.30
C SER A 314 -21.36 -3.13 3.57
N GLN A 315 -20.31 -2.72 4.28
CA GLN A 315 -18.96 -2.56 3.72
C GLN A 315 -18.22 -3.90 3.60
N LEU A 316 -18.71 -4.96 4.25
CA LEU A 316 -18.02 -6.25 4.28
C LEU A 316 -18.14 -6.99 2.96
N THR A 317 -17.00 -7.51 2.52
CA THR A 317 -16.92 -8.47 1.42
C THR A 317 -17.67 -9.77 1.77
N PRO A 318 -18.59 -10.25 0.92
CA PRO A 318 -19.32 -11.49 1.17
C PRO A 318 -18.38 -12.67 1.48
N GLY A 319 -18.69 -13.41 2.55
CA GLY A 319 -17.89 -14.57 3.00
C GLY A 319 -16.79 -14.23 4.01
N TYR A 320 -16.51 -12.95 4.26
CA TYR A 320 -15.47 -12.50 5.19
C TYR A 320 -16.09 -11.65 6.30
N PRO A 321 -16.52 -12.23 7.43
CA PRO A 321 -17.08 -11.45 8.53
C PRO A 321 -15.99 -10.63 9.24
N ALA A 322 -16.33 -9.45 9.77
CA ALA A 322 -15.44 -8.63 10.61
C ALA A 322 -15.14 -9.33 11.96
N THR A 323 -14.19 -10.27 11.91
CA THR A 323 -13.73 -11.10 13.02
C THR A 323 -12.25 -11.39 12.81
N PRO A 324 -11.47 -11.73 13.85
CA PRO A 324 -10.08 -12.16 13.69
C PRO A 324 -9.90 -13.31 12.70
N ALA A 325 -10.86 -14.23 12.62
CA ALA A 325 -10.85 -15.34 11.67
C ALA A 325 -11.17 -14.90 10.24
N GLY A 326 -12.14 -13.99 10.06
CA GLY A 326 -12.49 -13.43 8.75
C GLY A 326 -11.38 -12.55 8.16
N GLN A 327 -10.73 -11.71 8.99
CA GLN A 327 -9.52 -10.97 8.61
C GLN A 327 -8.41 -11.92 8.15
N ALA A 328 -8.17 -13.00 8.90
CA ALA A 328 -7.19 -14.01 8.51
C ALA A 328 -7.58 -14.74 7.21
N ALA A 329 -8.87 -15.04 7.00
CA ALA A 329 -9.35 -15.65 5.76
C ALA A 329 -9.15 -14.71 4.56
N TRP A 330 -9.40 -13.41 4.71
CA TRP A 330 -9.16 -12.43 3.67
C TRP A 330 -7.68 -12.39 3.25
N LEU A 331 -6.78 -12.40 4.23
CA LEU A 331 -5.34 -12.40 3.94
C LEU A 331 -4.86 -13.67 3.25
N ARG A 332 -5.55 -14.79 3.44
CA ARG A 332 -5.30 -15.98 2.61
C ARG A 332 -5.70 -15.74 1.17
N THR A 333 -6.85 -15.14 0.91
CA THR A 333 -7.29 -14.79 -0.45
C THR A 333 -6.28 -13.89 -1.15
N VAL A 334 -5.80 -12.84 -0.48
CA VAL A 334 -4.79 -11.94 -1.08
C VAL A 334 -3.51 -12.70 -1.41
N ALA A 335 -3.05 -13.57 -0.52
CA ALA A 335 -1.88 -14.40 -0.78
C ALA A 335 -2.09 -15.34 -1.97
N ASP A 336 -3.27 -15.96 -2.07
CA ASP A 336 -3.62 -16.85 -3.19
C ASP A 336 -3.73 -16.09 -4.51
N LEU A 337 -4.27 -14.86 -4.52
CA LEU A 337 -4.25 -13.99 -5.70
C LEU A 337 -2.83 -13.80 -6.23
N MET A 338 -1.88 -13.47 -5.34
CA MET A 338 -0.49 -13.27 -5.72
C MET A 338 0.22 -14.56 -6.14
N ALA A 339 -0.03 -15.68 -5.44
CA ALA A 339 0.57 -16.96 -5.78
C ALA A 339 0.11 -17.50 -7.15
N ASN A 340 -1.13 -17.17 -7.53
CA ASN A 340 -1.75 -17.60 -8.78
C ASN A 340 -1.50 -16.65 -9.96
N VAL A 341 -0.75 -15.56 -9.78
CA VAL A 341 -0.36 -14.68 -10.88
C VAL A 341 0.41 -15.49 -11.95
N PRO A 342 0.03 -15.39 -13.24
CA PRO A 342 0.66 -16.14 -14.32
C PRO A 342 2.18 -15.96 -14.40
N GLY A 343 2.88 -17.01 -14.84
CA GLY A 343 4.33 -17.01 -14.96
C GLY A 343 5.09 -16.92 -13.64
N GLY A 344 4.42 -17.00 -12.48
CA GLY A 344 5.05 -16.80 -11.18
C GLY A 344 5.48 -15.36 -10.93
N LYS A 345 4.86 -14.40 -11.62
CA LYS A 345 5.22 -12.96 -11.55
C LYS A 345 4.54 -12.21 -10.40
N GLY A 346 3.78 -12.90 -9.56
CA GLY A 346 3.26 -12.33 -8.33
C GLY A 346 4.35 -12.27 -7.27
N LEU A 347 4.89 -11.07 -7.04
CA LEU A 347 6.00 -10.87 -6.11
C LEU A 347 5.56 -11.05 -4.65
N GLY A 348 4.33 -10.62 -4.35
CA GLY A 348 3.77 -10.70 -3.02
C GLY A 348 2.79 -9.58 -2.70
N TYR A 349 2.60 -9.33 -1.41
CA TYR A 349 1.60 -8.41 -0.90
C TYR A 349 2.07 -7.72 0.39
N CYS A 350 1.49 -6.56 0.70
CA CYS A 350 1.78 -5.81 1.92
C CYS A 350 0.49 -5.36 2.62
N TYR A 351 0.39 -5.66 3.92
CA TYR A 351 -0.72 -5.23 4.77
C TYR A 351 -0.50 -3.79 5.23
N TRP A 352 -1.46 -2.90 5.02
CA TRP A 352 -1.30 -1.49 5.37
C TRP A 352 -1.59 -1.22 6.85
N GLU A 353 -0.66 -0.52 7.52
CA GLU A 353 -0.70 -0.10 8.93
C GLU A 353 -1.16 -1.20 9.89
N GLY A 354 -0.56 -2.38 9.78
CA GLY A 354 -0.95 -3.55 10.60
C GLY A 354 -0.62 -3.42 12.10
N VAL A 355 0.08 -2.36 12.50
CA VAL A 355 0.52 -2.09 13.88
C VAL A 355 -0.10 -0.83 14.49
N TRP A 356 -0.95 -0.10 13.74
CA TRP A 356 -1.48 1.18 14.19
C TRP A 356 -2.63 0.98 15.17
N THR A 357 -2.27 0.81 16.44
CA THR A 357 -3.23 0.70 17.55
C THR A 357 -3.64 2.10 18.00
N TYR A 358 -4.81 2.26 18.61
CA TYR A 358 -5.19 3.58 19.10
C TYR A 358 -4.36 4.01 20.30
N ARG A 359 -3.79 5.22 20.21
CA ARG A 359 -3.27 5.98 21.36
C ARG A 359 -3.70 7.44 21.28
N PRO A 360 -4.02 8.08 22.43
CA PRO A 360 -4.25 9.52 22.45
C PRO A 360 -3.06 10.29 21.85
N GLY A 361 -3.32 11.12 20.83
CA GLY A 361 -2.26 11.85 20.12
C GLY A 361 -1.56 11.06 19.01
N ASP A 362 -2.02 9.84 18.70
CA ASP A 362 -1.58 9.04 17.54
C ASP A 362 -2.65 8.91 16.46
N GLY A 363 -3.26 10.04 16.11
CA GLY A 363 -4.29 10.10 15.08
C GLY A 363 -3.76 10.24 13.65
N TRP A 364 -4.69 10.11 12.70
CA TRP A 364 -4.43 10.15 11.27
C TRP A 364 -4.01 11.51 10.70
N ASP A 365 -4.45 12.63 11.29
CA ASP A 365 -4.08 13.96 10.82
C ASP A 365 -2.77 14.42 11.51
N PRO A 366 -1.65 14.58 10.78
CA PRO A 366 -0.40 15.05 11.38
C PRO A 366 -0.49 16.49 11.93
N ALA A 367 -1.48 17.28 11.53
CA ALA A 367 -1.70 18.63 12.05
C ALA A 367 -2.65 18.68 13.25
N ASP A 368 -3.40 17.61 13.53
CA ASP A 368 -4.38 17.54 14.62
C ASP A 368 -4.15 16.29 15.50
N PRO A 369 -3.53 16.43 16.68
CA PRO A 369 -3.34 15.29 17.59
C PRO A 369 -4.65 14.73 18.16
N THR A 370 -5.78 15.39 17.96
CA THR A 370 -7.11 14.95 18.41
C THR A 370 -7.91 14.23 17.33
N SER A 371 -7.34 14.02 16.13
CA SER A 371 -8.05 13.43 15.00
C SER A 371 -8.50 11.98 15.22
N GLY A 372 -7.98 11.30 16.25
CA GLY A 372 -8.21 9.88 16.55
C GLY A 372 -7.68 8.95 15.46
N ASN A 373 -7.89 7.65 15.65
CA ASN A 373 -7.41 6.60 14.74
C ASN A 373 -8.60 5.97 14.00
N ALA A 374 -8.74 6.25 12.70
CA ALA A 374 -9.80 5.68 11.86
C ALA A 374 -9.46 4.31 11.24
N TRP A 375 -8.36 3.69 11.68
CA TRP A 375 -7.80 2.46 11.13
C TRP A 375 -7.59 1.35 12.17
N GLU A 376 -7.84 1.62 13.46
CA GLU A 376 -7.48 0.71 14.54
C GLU A 376 -8.14 -0.67 14.40
N ASN A 377 -9.37 -0.73 13.89
CA ASN A 377 -10.09 -1.99 13.70
C ASN A 377 -9.63 -2.81 12.49
N LEU A 378 -8.70 -2.26 11.71
CA LEU A 378 -7.96 -2.91 10.63
C LEU A 378 -6.56 -3.34 11.07
N ALA A 379 -6.11 -3.05 12.30
CA ALA A 379 -4.81 -3.53 12.76
C ALA A 379 -4.74 -5.08 12.82
N LEU A 380 -3.52 -5.62 12.90
CA LEU A 380 -3.28 -7.03 13.19
C LEU A 380 -2.99 -7.29 14.68
N PHE A 381 -3.37 -6.32 15.53
CA PHE A 381 -3.38 -6.39 16.98
C PHE A 381 -4.78 -5.97 17.46
N ASP A 382 -5.34 -6.69 18.43
CA ASP A 382 -6.64 -6.32 19.01
C ASP A 382 -6.54 -5.11 19.94
N PHE A 383 -7.68 -4.61 20.43
CA PHE A 383 -7.78 -3.53 21.43
C PHE A 383 -7.19 -3.88 22.81
N ARG A 384 -6.54 -5.04 22.95
CA ARG A 384 -5.74 -5.44 24.12
C ARG A 384 -4.26 -5.62 23.74
N ASP A 385 -3.89 -5.08 22.59
CA ASP A 385 -2.58 -5.12 21.97
C ASP A 385 -2.07 -6.52 21.61
N ARG A 386 -2.95 -7.52 21.45
CA ARG A 386 -2.55 -8.90 21.18
C ARG A 386 -2.56 -9.17 19.69
N ALA A 387 -1.46 -9.75 19.21
CA ALA A 387 -1.33 -10.20 17.83
C ALA A 387 -2.49 -11.13 17.44
N LEU A 388 -3.18 -10.78 16.36
CA LEU A 388 -4.31 -11.49 15.79
C LEU A 388 -3.85 -12.64 14.87
N PRO A 389 -4.70 -13.65 14.59
CA PRO A 389 -4.38 -14.73 13.66
C PRO A 389 -3.99 -14.25 12.25
N GLY A 390 -4.50 -13.10 11.82
CA GLY A 390 -4.16 -12.47 10.55
C GLY A 390 -2.66 -12.25 10.36
N LEU A 391 -1.93 -11.90 11.43
CA LEU A 391 -0.48 -11.70 11.37
C LEU A 391 0.27 -12.98 10.98
N LYS A 392 -0.12 -14.13 11.58
CA LYS A 392 0.46 -15.43 11.24
C LYS A 392 0.08 -15.86 9.83
N THR A 393 -1.12 -15.53 9.37
CA THR A 393 -1.53 -15.77 7.98
C THR A 393 -0.68 -14.97 7.00
N LEU A 394 -0.48 -13.67 7.27
CA LEU A 394 0.30 -12.75 6.45
C LEU A 394 1.73 -13.26 6.25
N GLY A 395 2.48 -13.48 7.33
CA GLY A 395 3.89 -13.89 7.24
C GLY A 395 4.11 -15.39 7.01
N GLY A 396 3.16 -16.24 7.39
CA GLY A 396 3.28 -17.69 7.39
C GLY A 396 2.78 -18.38 6.11
N TYR A 397 2.37 -17.64 5.08
CA TYR A 397 1.84 -18.23 3.85
C TYR A 397 2.82 -19.22 3.21
N ARG A 398 2.27 -20.37 2.81
CA ARG A 398 2.92 -21.40 2.00
C ARG A 398 1.88 -21.84 0.98
N GLY A 399 2.16 -21.61 -0.31
CA GLY A 399 1.32 -22.06 -1.42
C GLY A 399 1.39 -23.56 -1.65
#